data_AF-X1BNB3-F1
#
_entry.id   AF-X1BNB3-F1
#
_cell.length_a   1.000
_cell.length_b   1.000
_cell.length_c   1.000
_cell.angle_alpha   90.00
_cell.angle_beta   90.00
_cell.angle_gamma   90.00
#
_symmetry.space_group_name_H-M   'P 1'
#
loop_
_entity.id
_entity.type
_entity.pdbx_description
1 polymer ?
#
loop_
_entity_poly.entity_id
_entity_poly.type
_entity_poly.pdbx_seq_one_letter_code
_entity_poly.pdbx_strand_id
1 'polypeptide(L)'
;MKFPQIIQGGMGAGVSDWRLARAVSSRGQIGVVSGTALDLILVRRLQLGDPGGHMYRALAALPDPSISRRLIGRYFIAEGKPSDQPFAAKSMGSDKPNRHLEELLIAANFVEVFLAKEGHGGMVGINYLHKIQTPLLPSLYGAMLAGVDVVIVGAGIPLEIPKILDGLCRCESVDLKLHVREG
;
A
#
# COMPACT_ATOMS: atom_id res chain seq x y z
N MET A 1 -26.60 -10.63 -10.36
CA MET A 1 -25.55 -10.60 -9.32
C MET A 1 -26.03 -9.75 -8.17
N LYS A 2 -25.78 -10.13 -6.90
CA LYS A 2 -26.11 -9.29 -5.74
C LYS A 2 -24.92 -8.39 -5.46
N PHE A 3 -25.11 -7.08 -5.58
CA PHE A 3 -24.04 -6.11 -5.28
C PHE A 3 -23.70 -6.13 -3.78
N PRO A 4 -22.43 -5.91 -3.39
CA PRO A 4 -22.06 -5.69 -2.01
C PRO A 4 -22.96 -4.63 -1.36
N GLN A 5 -23.41 -4.88 -0.14
CA GLN A 5 -24.29 -3.98 0.61
C GLN A 5 -23.52 -3.17 1.65
N ILE A 6 -22.31 -3.63 2.00
CA ILE A 6 -21.45 -3.04 3.00
C ILE A 6 -20.09 -2.75 2.37
N ILE A 7 -19.60 -1.55 2.63
CA ILE A 7 -18.22 -1.14 2.41
C ILE A 7 -17.63 -0.85 3.80
N GLN A 8 -16.70 -1.70 4.25
CA GLN A 8 -15.93 -1.41 5.46
C GLN A 8 -14.91 -0.34 5.11
N GLY A 9 -14.93 0.82 5.77
CA GLY A 9 -14.07 1.96 5.41
C GLY A 9 -12.60 1.76 5.81
N GLY A 10 -11.66 2.27 5.00
CA GLY A 10 -10.22 2.22 5.30
C GLY A 10 -9.79 3.33 6.28
N MET A 11 -9.57 2.99 7.55
CA MET A 11 -9.26 3.94 8.63
C MET A 11 -7.87 3.73 9.21
N GLY A 12 -7.23 4.83 9.62
CA GLY A 12 -6.01 4.84 10.43
C GLY A 12 -4.77 4.20 9.78
N ALA A 13 -3.61 4.35 10.41
CA ALA A 13 -2.43 3.58 10.02
C ALA A 13 -2.50 2.19 10.68
N GLY A 14 -2.70 1.15 9.89
CA GLY A 14 -2.71 -0.25 10.37
C GLY A 14 -3.96 -0.69 11.14
N VAL A 15 -5.01 0.15 11.21
CA VAL A 15 -6.31 -0.25 11.81
C VAL A 15 -7.11 -1.07 10.80
N SER A 16 -7.31 -0.55 9.59
CA SER A 16 -7.87 -1.32 8.47
C SER A 16 -6.75 -1.99 7.68
N ASP A 17 -6.15 -3.03 8.27
CA ASP A 17 -5.10 -3.83 7.63
C ASP A 17 -5.67 -4.91 6.70
N TRP A 18 -4.78 -5.64 6.01
CA TRP A 18 -5.15 -6.70 5.08
C TRP A 18 -6.02 -7.80 5.70
N ARG A 19 -5.92 -8.06 7.01
CA ARG A 19 -6.70 -9.12 7.69
C ARG A 19 -8.16 -8.74 7.78
N LEU A 20 -8.45 -7.50 8.20
CA LEU A 20 -9.81 -6.99 8.26
C LEU A 20 -10.42 -6.93 6.85
N ALA A 21 -9.67 -6.36 5.89
CA ALA A 21 -10.14 -6.25 4.51
C ALA A 21 -10.43 -7.63 3.90
N ARG A 22 -9.55 -8.62 4.11
CA ARG A 22 -9.76 -10.01 3.67
C ARG A 22 -10.98 -10.64 4.33
N ALA A 23 -11.15 -10.48 5.63
CA ALA A 23 -12.28 -11.03 6.37
C ALA A 23 -13.63 -10.51 5.85
N VAL A 24 -13.72 -9.21 5.57
CA VAL A 24 -14.93 -8.58 4.98
C VAL A 24 -15.15 -9.04 3.54
N SER A 25 -14.10 -9.05 2.73
CA SER A 25 -14.16 -9.43 1.31
C SER A 25 -14.55 -10.89 1.12
N SER A 26 -14.04 -11.79 1.98
CA SER A 26 -14.41 -13.21 2.01
C SER A 26 -15.89 -13.46 2.31
N ARG A 27 -16.60 -12.46 2.86
CA ARG A 27 -18.06 -12.51 3.14
C ARG A 27 -18.89 -11.85 2.04
N GLY A 28 -18.30 -11.57 0.88
CA GLY A 28 -18.98 -10.98 -0.27
C GLY A 28 -19.33 -9.49 -0.08
N GLN A 29 -18.71 -8.82 0.88
CA GLN A 29 -18.77 -7.36 1.06
C GLN A 29 -17.47 -6.72 0.53
N ILE A 30 -17.35 -5.40 0.53
CA ILE A 30 -16.10 -4.74 0.12
C ILE A 30 -15.26 -4.47 1.37
N GLY A 31 -14.13 -5.17 1.49
CA GLY A 31 -13.12 -4.86 2.50
C GLY A 31 -12.14 -3.81 1.97
N VAL A 32 -11.85 -2.78 2.76
CA VAL A 32 -10.99 -1.68 2.33
C VAL A 32 -9.78 -1.56 3.25
N VAL A 33 -8.60 -1.69 2.65
CA VAL A 33 -7.31 -1.42 3.29
C VAL A 33 -7.10 0.09 3.43
N SER A 34 -6.47 0.54 4.53
CA SER A 34 -5.98 1.91 4.62
C SER A 34 -4.59 2.03 3.99
N GLY A 35 -4.44 2.89 2.98
CA GLY A 35 -3.15 3.24 2.37
C GLY A 35 -2.26 4.13 3.25
N THR A 36 -2.69 4.46 4.46
CA THR A 36 -1.97 5.41 5.33
C THR A 36 -0.71 4.76 5.92
N ALA A 37 0.45 5.32 5.58
CA ALA A 37 1.77 4.93 6.11
C ALA A 37 2.11 3.43 5.93
N LEU A 38 1.60 2.79 4.85
CA LEU A 38 1.89 1.38 4.58
C LEU A 38 3.37 1.09 4.40
N ASP A 39 4.12 2.02 3.82
CA ASP A 39 5.59 1.96 3.76
C ASP A 39 6.24 1.83 5.16
N LEU A 40 5.64 2.43 6.20
CA LEU A 40 6.14 2.36 7.58
C LEU A 40 5.81 1.03 8.19
N ILE A 41 4.58 0.61 7.97
CA ILE A 41 4.04 -0.64 8.48
C ILE A 41 4.82 -1.82 7.89
N LEU A 42 5.08 -1.83 6.58
CA LEU A 42 5.88 -2.87 5.93
C LEU A 42 7.30 -2.93 6.53
N VAL A 43 8.01 -1.80 6.59
CA VAL A 43 9.36 -1.74 7.15
C VAL A 43 9.40 -2.23 8.60
N ARG A 44 8.42 -1.84 9.42
CA ARG A 44 8.34 -2.29 10.82
C ARG A 44 8.05 -3.78 10.92
N ARG A 45 7.12 -4.33 10.12
CA ARG A 45 6.80 -5.76 10.12
C ARG A 45 8.01 -6.60 9.69
N LEU A 46 8.78 -6.16 8.70
CA LEU A 46 10.03 -6.82 8.29
C LEU A 46 11.10 -6.78 9.39
N GLN A 47 11.27 -5.64 10.06
CA GLN A 47 12.21 -5.52 11.19
C GLN A 47 11.77 -6.31 12.42
N LEU A 48 10.49 -6.64 12.55
CA LEU A 48 9.97 -7.54 13.59
C LEU A 48 10.04 -9.02 13.20
N GLY A 49 10.73 -9.35 12.10
CA GLY A 49 10.95 -10.72 11.64
C GLY A 49 9.83 -11.32 10.81
N ASP A 50 8.87 -10.49 10.37
CA ASP A 50 7.71 -10.93 9.60
C ASP A 50 7.01 -12.16 10.19
N PRO A 51 6.39 -12.04 11.39
CA PRO A 51 5.70 -13.17 12.00
C PRO A 51 4.65 -13.75 11.05
N GLY A 52 4.77 -15.05 10.74
CA GLY A 52 3.91 -15.75 9.78
C GLY A 52 4.39 -15.69 8.32
N GLY A 53 5.52 -15.06 8.03
CA GLY A 53 6.13 -15.01 6.69
C GLY A 53 5.27 -14.29 5.65
N HIS A 54 4.32 -13.45 6.09
CA HIS A 54 3.32 -12.86 5.22
C HIS A 54 3.91 -11.78 4.32
N MET A 55 4.75 -10.90 4.87
CA MET A 55 5.37 -9.81 4.12
C MET A 55 6.37 -10.37 3.11
N TYR A 56 7.21 -11.32 3.52
CA TYR A 56 8.20 -11.97 2.67
C TYR A 56 7.53 -12.67 1.49
N ARG A 57 6.49 -13.47 1.76
CA ARG A 57 5.74 -14.18 0.71
C ARG A 57 5.03 -13.21 -0.26
N ALA A 58 4.42 -12.15 0.26
CA ALA A 58 3.77 -11.15 -0.59
C ALA A 58 4.81 -10.37 -1.43
N LEU A 59 5.96 -10.00 -0.85
CA LEU A 59 7.06 -9.39 -1.60
C LEU A 59 7.61 -10.33 -2.67
N ALA A 60 7.67 -11.64 -2.43
CA ALA A 60 8.09 -12.62 -3.43
C ALA A 60 7.14 -12.69 -4.64
N ALA A 61 5.90 -12.23 -4.51
CA ALA A 61 4.91 -12.17 -5.59
C ALA A 61 4.95 -10.85 -6.39
N LEU A 62 5.80 -9.88 -6.03
CA LEU A 62 5.96 -8.65 -6.81
C LEU A 62 6.45 -8.96 -8.24
N PRO A 63 5.94 -8.25 -9.26
CA PRO A 63 6.36 -8.46 -10.65
C PRO A 63 7.85 -8.21 -10.92
N ASP A 64 8.50 -7.31 -10.17
CA ASP A 64 9.95 -7.09 -10.23
C ASP A 64 10.64 -7.66 -8.96
N PRO A 65 11.25 -8.86 -9.05
CA PRO A 65 11.95 -9.48 -7.92
C PRO A 65 13.17 -8.68 -7.42
N SER A 66 13.68 -7.72 -8.21
CA SER A 66 14.79 -6.88 -7.80
C SER A 66 14.39 -5.93 -6.67
N ILE A 67 13.15 -5.43 -6.68
CA ILE A 67 12.59 -4.57 -5.61
C ILE A 67 12.52 -5.38 -4.32
N SER A 68 11.93 -6.58 -4.38
CA SER A 68 11.78 -7.47 -3.22
C SER A 68 13.12 -7.80 -2.58
N ARG A 69 14.13 -8.16 -3.38
CA ARG A 69 15.49 -8.44 -2.89
C ARG A 69 16.11 -7.24 -2.17
N ARG A 70 15.99 -6.03 -2.74
CA ARG A 70 16.52 -4.81 -2.10
C ARG A 70 15.82 -4.51 -0.77
N LEU A 71 14.50 -4.63 -0.71
CA LEU A 71 13.73 -4.33 0.50
C LEU A 71 13.96 -5.36 1.60
N ILE A 72 13.93 -6.66 1.27
CA ILE A 72 14.21 -7.75 2.21
C ILE A 72 15.64 -7.61 2.74
N GLY A 73 16.63 -7.49 1.86
CA GLY A 73 18.04 -7.36 2.26
C GLY A 73 18.32 -6.14 3.12
N ARG A 74 17.50 -5.09 3.04
CA ARG A 74 17.66 -3.87 3.83
C ARG A 74 16.91 -3.87 5.16
N TYR A 75 15.73 -4.47 5.23
CA TYR A 75 14.80 -4.28 6.36
C TYR A 75 14.43 -5.55 7.11
N PHE A 76 14.63 -6.74 6.54
CA PHE A 76 14.26 -7.99 7.19
C PHE A 76 15.28 -8.37 8.28
N ILE A 77 14.79 -8.67 9.48
CA ILE A 77 15.60 -9.14 10.62
C ILE A 77 14.98 -10.45 11.08
N ALA A 78 15.60 -11.60 10.79
CA ALA A 78 14.99 -12.92 10.97
C ALA A 78 14.41 -13.17 12.38
N GLU A 79 15.17 -12.85 13.43
CA GLU A 79 14.74 -13.01 14.83
C GLU A 79 13.92 -11.83 15.36
N GLY A 80 13.64 -10.86 14.49
CA GLY A 80 13.10 -9.56 14.87
C GLY A 80 14.12 -8.68 15.61
N LYS A 81 13.82 -7.40 15.63
CA LYS A 81 14.61 -6.39 16.34
C LYS A 81 14.44 -6.55 17.87
N PRO A 82 15.53 -6.51 18.67
CA PRO A 82 15.46 -6.40 20.13
C PRO A 82 14.53 -5.25 20.58
N SER A 83 13.82 -5.41 21.69
CA SER A 83 12.79 -4.45 22.14
C SER A 83 13.32 -3.05 22.47
N ASP A 84 14.60 -2.96 22.85
CA ASP A 84 15.33 -1.75 23.25
C ASP A 84 15.91 -0.95 22.07
N GLN A 85 16.12 -1.58 20.92
CA GLN A 85 16.66 -0.91 19.74
C GLN A 85 15.58 -0.02 19.08
N PRO A 86 15.87 1.18 18.56
CA PRO A 86 14.90 1.92 17.76
C PRO A 86 14.68 1.30 16.37
N PHE A 87 13.51 1.49 15.77
CA PHE A 87 13.29 1.09 14.37
C PHE A 87 14.21 1.90 13.44
N ALA A 88 14.77 1.24 12.42
CA ALA A 88 15.53 1.93 11.39
C ALA A 88 14.68 3.03 10.75
N ALA A 89 15.22 4.25 10.70
CA ALA A 89 14.56 5.38 10.10
C ALA A 89 14.39 5.16 8.59
N LYS A 90 13.26 5.60 8.05
CA LYS A 90 13.14 5.78 6.60
C LYS A 90 13.90 7.03 6.18
N SER A 91 14.37 7.04 4.93
CA SER A 91 14.69 8.31 4.28
C SER A 91 13.42 9.15 4.26
N MET A 92 13.42 10.32 4.91
CA MET A 92 12.33 11.27 4.76
C MET A 92 12.32 11.74 3.29
N GLY A 93 11.13 11.80 2.69
CA GLY A 93 10.97 12.28 1.33
C GLY A 93 11.40 13.74 1.22
N SER A 94 12.44 14.00 0.43
CA SER A 94 12.78 15.33 -0.08
C SER A 94 12.07 15.58 -1.41
N ASP A 95 11.99 16.82 -1.88
CA ASP A 95 11.41 17.22 -3.19
C ASP A 95 12.06 16.60 -4.43
N LYS A 96 13.06 15.72 -4.26
CA LYS A 96 13.70 14.94 -5.34
C LYS A 96 13.25 13.49 -5.33
N PRO A 97 12.99 12.88 -6.50
CA PRO A 97 12.59 11.48 -6.61
C PRO A 97 13.68 10.59 -6.01
N ASN A 98 13.34 9.90 -4.92
CA ASN A 98 14.16 8.88 -4.32
C ASN A 98 13.58 7.52 -4.75
N ARG A 99 14.20 6.92 -5.77
CA ARG A 99 13.82 5.60 -6.30
C ARG A 99 13.55 4.57 -5.21
N HIS A 100 14.34 4.57 -4.14
CA HIS A 100 14.14 3.65 -3.01
C HIS A 100 12.80 3.88 -2.30
N LEU A 101 12.38 5.14 -2.11
CA LEU A 101 11.10 5.47 -1.50
C LEU A 101 9.93 5.07 -2.42
N GLU A 102 10.05 5.32 -3.72
CA GLU A 102 9.04 4.89 -4.71
C GLU A 102 8.87 3.36 -4.70
N GLU A 103 9.97 2.62 -4.77
CA GLU A 103 9.99 1.16 -4.69
C GLU A 103 9.37 0.65 -3.40
N LEU A 104 9.68 1.29 -2.27
CA LEU A 104 9.10 0.95 -0.97
C LEU A 104 7.58 1.21 -0.92
N LEU A 105 7.12 2.34 -1.47
CA LEU A 105 5.69 2.69 -1.52
C LEU A 105 4.91 1.73 -2.43
N ILE A 106 5.46 1.42 -3.61
CA ILE A 106 4.88 0.42 -4.53
C ILE A 106 4.75 -0.92 -3.81
N ALA A 107 5.85 -1.41 -3.24
CA ALA A 107 5.89 -2.70 -2.58
C ALA A 107 4.94 -2.77 -1.37
N ALA A 108 4.87 -1.73 -0.56
CA ALA A 108 4.01 -1.70 0.63
C ALA A 108 2.53 -1.76 0.29
N ASN A 109 2.08 -1.00 -0.72
CA ASN A 109 0.69 -1.04 -1.16
C ASN A 109 0.36 -2.35 -1.88
N PHE A 110 1.29 -2.87 -2.69
CA PHE A 110 1.15 -4.19 -3.30
C PHE A 110 0.94 -5.29 -2.26
N VAL A 111 1.82 -5.35 -1.25
CA VAL A 111 1.78 -6.39 -0.20
C VAL A 111 0.44 -6.39 0.53
N GLU A 112 -0.05 -5.22 0.92
CA GLU A 112 -1.28 -5.12 1.70
C GLU A 112 -2.51 -5.54 0.89
N VAL A 113 -2.60 -5.13 -0.39
CA VAL A 113 -3.70 -5.55 -1.28
C VAL A 113 -3.59 -7.02 -1.67
N PHE A 114 -2.38 -7.51 -1.99
CA PHE A 114 -2.12 -8.90 -2.36
C PHE A 114 -2.59 -9.85 -1.26
N LEU A 115 -2.22 -9.57 0.00
CA LEU A 115 -2.64 -10.36 1.15
C LEU A 115 -4.15 -10.24 1.41
N ALA A 116 -4.72 -9.05 1.19
CA ALA A 116 -6.15 -8.82 1.37
C ALA A 116 -6.99 -9.61 0.35
N LYS A 117 -6.49 -9.87 -0.87
CA LYS A 117 -7.20 -10.64 -1.91
C LYS A 117 -7.03 -12.15 -1.80
N GLU A 118 -6.17 -12.64 -0.91
CA GLU A 118 -5.76 -14.03 -0.92
C GLU A 118 -6.90 -15.01 -0.56
N GLY A 119 -7.05 -16.06 -1.37
CA GLY A 119 -7.92 -17.19 -1.06
C GLY A 119 -9.43 -16.91 -1.19
N HIS A 120 -9.83 -15.84 -1.88
CA HIS A 120 -11.24 -15.56 -2.18
C HIS A 120 -11.41 -14.76 -3.48
N GLY A 121 -12.64 -14.74 -4.02
CA GLY A 121 -13.03 -13.92 -5.18
C GLY A 121 -13.76 -12.62 -4.86
N GLY A 122 -13.81 -12.21 -3.58
CA GLY A 122 -14.45 -10.96 -3.15
C GLY A 122 -13.66 -9.70 -3.55
N MET A 123 -14.34 -8.55 -3.54
CA MET A 123 -13.77 -7.25 -3.91
C MET A 123 -12.99 -6.63 -2.76
N VAL A 124 -11.77 -6.18 -3.06
CA VAL A 124 -10.87 -5.47 -2.14
C VAL A 124 -10.66 -4.04 -2.63
N GLY A 125 -10.88 -3.09 -1.73
CA GLY A 125 -10.56 -1.69 -1.96
C GLY A 125 -9.33 -1.21 -1.19
N ILE A 126 -8.84 -0.02 -1.55
CA ILE A 126 -7.86 0.74 -0.77
C ILE A 126 -8.30 2.20 -0.63
N ASN A 127 -8.07 2.78 0.55
CA ASN A 127 -8.38 4.18 0.83
C ASN A 127 -7.10 5.02 0.96
N TYR A 128 -7.08 6.17 0.29
CA TYR A 128 -6.04 7.18 0.40
C TYR A 128 -6.60 8.53 0.87
N LEU A 129 -5.72 9.39 1.36
CA LEU A 129 -6.04 10.76 1.72
C LEU A 129 -5.44 11.71 0.68
N HIS A 130 -6.28 12.46 -0.02
CA HIS A 130 -5.85 13.40 -1.06
C HIS A 130 -4.88 14.46 -0.53
N LYS A 131 -4.98 14.81 0.76
CA LYS A 131 -4.07 15.74 1.43
C LYS A 131 -2.61 15.23 1.54
N ILE A 132 -2.38 13.92 1.37
CA ILE A 132 -1.05 13.30 1.41
C ILE A 132 -0.64 12.95 -0.03
N GLN A 133 -0.16 13.95 -0.79
CA GLN A 133 0.03 13.81 -2.24
C GLN A 133 1.36 13.14 -2.64
N THR A 134 2.45 13.44 -1.94
CA THR A 134 3.80 12.96 -2.30
C THR A 134 3.89 11.43 -2.49
N PRO A 135 3.31 10.58 -1.63
CA PRO A 135 3.37 9.13 -1.81
C PRO A 135 2.30 8.56 -2.75
N LEU A 136 1.37 9.37 -3.26
CA LEU A 136 0.11 8.87 -3.83
C LEU A 136 0.32 8.08 -5.12
N LEU A 137 1.09 8.61 -6.08
CA LEU A 137 1.33 7.95 -7.37
C LEU A 137 1.97 6.55 -7.23
N PRO A 138 3.13 6.38 -6.56
CA PRO A 138 3.72 5.05 -6.39
C PRO A 138 2.82 4.12 -5.55
N SER A 139 2.05 4.67 -4.60
CA SER A 139 1.11 3.86 -3.81
C SER A 139 -0.04 3.30 -4.66
N LEU A 140 -0.66 4.16 -5.49
CA LEU A 140 -1.70 3.74 -6.43
C LEU A 140 -1.18 2.66 -7.36
N TYR A 141 0.00 2.86 -7.94
CA TYR A 141 0.62 1.89 -8.83
C TYR A 141 0.84 0.53 -8.14
N GLY A 142 1.36 0.51 -6.91
CA GLY A 142 1.51 -0.71 -6.11
C GLY A 142 0.18 -1.45 -5.88
N ALA A 143 -0.88 -0.72 -5.51
CA ALA A 143 -2.21 -1.30 -5.32
C ALA A 143 -2.79 -1.87 -6.64
N MET A 144 -2.57 -1.18 -7.76
CA MET A 144 -2.99 -1.64 -9.09
C MET A 144 -2.26 -2.91 -9.52
N LEU A 145 -0.94 -3.00 -9.28
CA LEU A 145 -0.15 -4.21 -9.56
C LEU A 145 -0.67 -5.43 -8.78
N ALA A 146 -1.21 -5.23 -7.58
CA ALA A 146 -1.84 -6.28 -6.78
C ALA A 146 -3.31 -6.55 -7.18
N GLY A 147 -3.84 -5.83 -8.17
CA GLY A 147 -5.19 -6.01 -8.69
C GLY A 147 -6.29 -5.48 -7.77
N VAL A 148 -6.09 -4.33 -7.12
CA VAL A 148 -7.15 -3.69 -6.32
C VAL A 148 -8.42 -3.45 -7.15
N ASP A 149 -9.59 -3.67 -6.55
CA ASP A 149 -10.88 -3.56 -7.24
C ASP A 149 -11.50 -2.16 -7.11
N VAL A 150 -11.24 -1.47 -6.00
CA VAL A 150 -11.78 -0.14 -5.71
C VAL A 150 -10.71 0.77 -5.11
N VAL A 151 -10.56 1.98 -5.68
CA VAL A 151 -9.75 3.04 -5.08
C VAL A 151 -10.68 4.10 -4.49
N ILE A 152 -10.55 4.35 -3.19
CA ILE A 152 -11.24 5.41 -2.48
C ILE A 152 -10.23 6.50 -2.14
N VAL A 153 -10.57 7.75 -2.41
CA VAL A 153 -9.72 8.89 -2.06
C VAL A 153 -10.54 9.92 -1.31
N GLY A 154 -10.27 10.06 -0.01
CA GLY A 154 -10.94 11.01 0.87
C GLY A 154 -10.13 12.27 1.15
N ALA A 155 -10.64 13.12 2.03
CA ALA A 155 -9.96 14.34 2.52
C ALA A 155 -9.52 15.34 1.42
N GLY A 156 -10.31 15.46 0.36
CA GLY A 156 -10.11 16.41 -0.74
C GLY A 156 -11.06 16.13 -1.92
N ILE A 157 -10.86 16.83 -3.04
CA ILE A 157 -11.61 16.61 -4.30
C ILE A 157 -10.63 16.06 -5.36
N PRO A 158 -10.52 14.74 -5.51
CA PRO A 158 -9.47 14.08 -6.29
C PRO A 158 -9.84 13.92 -7.78
N LEU A 159 -10.16 15.02 -8.48
CA LEU A 159 -10.68 14.97 -9.86
C LEU A 159 -9.68 14.36 -10.87
N GLU A 160 -8.39 14.44 -10.58
CA GLU A 160 -7.31 13.95 -11.44
C GLU A 160 -7.06 12.43 -11.30
N ILE A 161 -7.50 11.81 -10.20
CA ILE A 161 -7.17 10.42 -9.88
C ILE A 161 -7.71 9.43 -10.92
N PRO A 162 -8.96 9.54 -11.42
CA PRO A 162 -9.44 8.64 -12.48
C PRO A 162 -8.54 8.65 -13.73
N LYS A 163 -8.13 9.85 -14.18
CA LYS A 163 -7.23 9.98 -15.34
C LYS A 163 -5.85 9.37 -15.07
N ILE A 164 -5.33 9.52 -13.84
CA ILE A 164 -4.06 8.90 -13.42
C ILE A 164 -4.18 7.38 -13.46
N LEU A 165 -5.25 6.81 -12.92
CA LEU A 165 -5.48 5.36 -12.95
C LEU A 165 -5.55 4.82 -14.39
N ASP A 166 -6.26 5.53 -15.28
CA ASP A 166 -6.35 5.17 -16.69
C ASP A 166 -4.98 5.17 -17.38
N GLY A 167 -4.15 6.19 -17.12
CA GLY A 167 -2.79 6.27 -17.66
C GLY A 167 -1.89 5.15 -17.14
N LEU A 168 -1.93 4.89 -15.83
CA LEU A 168 -1.16 3.80 -15.21
C LEU A 168 -1.58 2.42 -15.77
N CYS A 169 -2.87 2.18 -16.00
CA CYS A 169 -3.37 0.96 -16.64
C CYS A 169 -2.79 0.75 -18.05
N ARG A 170 -2.52 1.83 -18.78
CA ARG A 170 -1.93 1.81 -20.13
C ARG A 170 -0.40 1.89 -20.13
N CYS A 171 0.23 1.85 -18.96
CA CYS A 171 1.67 2.07 -18.80
C CYS A 171 2.15 3.42 -19.36
N GLU A 172 1.30 4.45 -19.30
CA GLU A 172 1.61 5.81 -19.71
C GLU A 172 2.25 6.61 -18.57
N SER A 173 2.99 7.66 -18.92
CA SER A 173 3.45 8.65 -17.94
C SER A 173 2.27 9.43 -17.36
N VAL A 174 2.29 9.67 -16.05
CA VAL A 174 1.24 10.40 -15.32
C VAL A 174 1.86 11.42 -14.37
N ASP A 175 1.15 12.51 -14.15
CA ASP A 175 1.60 13.61 -13.29
C ASP A 175 0.52 13.98 -12.28
N LEU A 176 0.95 14.33 -11.06
CA LEU A 176 0.09 14.83 -9.99
C LEU A 176 0.61 16.19 -9.54
N LYS A 177 -0.23 17.22 -9.62
CA LYS A 177 0.13 18.56 -9.16
C LYS A 177 0.14 18.61 -7.63
N LEU A 178 1.30 18.89 -7.05
CA LEU A 178 1.44 19.04 -5.60
C LEU A 178 0.90 20.39 -5.13
N HIS A 179 0.04 20.37 -4.11
CA HIS A 179 -0.46 21.53 -3.39
C HIS A 179 0.41 21.75 -2.16
N VAL A 180 1.41 22.62 -2.29
CA VAL A 180 2.26 23.06 -1.18
C VAL A 180 1.58 24.25 -0.52
N ARG A 181 1.29 24.18 0.77
CA ARG A 181 0.97 25.38 1.55
C ARG A 181 2.29 26.01 1.97
N GLU A 182 2.50 27.27 1.60
CA GLU A 182 3.57 28.07 2.20
C GLU A 182 3.30 28.13 3.72
N GLY A 183 4.33 27.78 4.50
CA GLY A 183 4.27 27.66 5.95
C GLY A 183 4.38 29.00 6.67
#